data_AF-A0A3D4BBC3-F1
#
_entry.id   AF-A0A3D4BBC3-F1
#
_cell.length_a   1.000
_cell.length_b   1.000
_cell.length_c   1.000
_cell.angle_alpha   90.00
_cell.angle_beta   90.00
_cell.angle_gamma   90.00
#
_symmetry.space_group_name_H-M   'P 1'
#
loop_
_entity.id
_entity.type
_entity.pdbx_description
1 polymer ?
#
loop_
_entity_poly.entity_id
_entity_poly.type
_entity_poly.pdbx_seq_one_letter_code
_entity_poly.pdbx_strand_id
1 'polypeptide(L)'
;MSLDHIGIDLQLGWFRNLMNGWKRTLASVAQDIQWSSDDMKRIFQGKTDIEELQALAVAMSRVYPTTLEKLLLPSDDTRNGLLIIRA
;
A
#
# COMPACT_ATOMS: atom_id res chain seq x y z
N MET A 1 0.26 18.58 -7.50
CA MET A 1 0.24 17.18 -7.01
C MET A 1 -1.18 16.87 -6.58
N SER A 2 -1.80 15.83 -7.14
CA SER A 2 -3.15 15.41 -6.71
C SER A 2 -3.09 14.84 -5.29
N LEU A 3 -4.15 15.05 -4.50
CA LEU A 3 -4.30 14.53 -3.14
C LEU A 3 -4.13 13.00 -3.08
N ASP A 4 -4.42 12.28 -4.15
CA ASP A 4 -4.28 10.82 -4.20
C ASP A 4 -2.81 10.37 -4.09
N HIS A 5 -1.85 11.17 -4.60
CA HIS A 5 -0.44 10.79 -4.60
C HIS A 5 0.17 10.72 -3.19
N ILE A 6 -0.24 11.60 -2.27
CA ILE A 6 0.27 11.57 -0.87
C ILE A 6 -0.20 10.31 -0.13
N GLY A 7 -1.44 9.88 -0.37
CA GLY A 7 -1.98 8.65 0.22
C GLY A 7 -1.29 7.40 -0.32
N ILE A 8 -1.01 7.39 -1.62
CA ILE A 8 -0.25 6.32 -2.29
C ILE A 8 1.16 6.20 -1.71
N ASP A 9 1.88 7.31 -1.56
CA ASP A 9 3.25 7.29 -1.03
C ASP A 9 3.30 6.77 0.43
N LEU A 10 2.35 7.20 1.27
CA LEU A 10 2.24 6.74 2.65
C LEU A 10 1.94 5.23 2.72
N GLN A 11 1.01 4.76 1.90
CA GLN A 11 0.62 3.35 1.79
C GLN A 11 1.80 2.48 1.31
N LEU A 12 2.56 2.94 0.32
CA LEU A 12 3.77 2.26 -0.16
C LEU A 12 4.85 2.21 0.93
N GLY A 13 5.02 3.29 1.69
CA GLY A 13 5.91 3.32 2.86
C GLY A 13 5.50 2.31 3.92
N TRP A 14 4.19 2.18 4.18
CA TRP A 14 3.65 1.19 5.10
C TRP A 14 3.91 -0.25 4.64
N PHE A 15 3.69 -0.57 3.36
CA PHE A 15 4.05 -1.88 2.82
C PHE A 15 5.54 -2.18 2.98
N ARG A 16 6.43 -1.22 2.74
CA ARG A 16 7.88 -1.41 2.95
C ARG A 16 8.19 -1.77 4.41
N ASN A 17 7.56 -1.10 5.37
CA ASN A 17 7.75 -1.40 6.78
C ASN A 17 7.28 -2.81 7.16
N LEU A 18 6.11 -3.23 6.66
CA LEU A 18 5.60 -4.57 6.91
C LEU A 18 6.51 -5.66 6.31
N MET A 19 6.93 -5.49 5.05
CA MET A 19 7.86 -6.43 4.39
C MET A 19 9.18 -6.55 5.15
N ASN A 20 9.73 -5.44 5.64
CA ASN A 20 10.93 -5.44 6.49
C ASN A 20 10.71 -6.19 7.80
N GLY A 21 9.52 -6.04 8.40
CA GLY A 21 9.10 -6.81 9.58
C GLY A 21 9.13 -8.32 9.32
N TRP A 22 8.69 -8.75 8.13
CA TRP A 22 8.70 -10.15 7.71
C TRP A 22 10.03 -10.61 7.10
N LYS A 23 11.06 -9.77 7.10
CA LYS A 23 12.38 -10.05 6.48
C LYS A 23 12.27 -10.46 5.01
N ARG A 24 11.36 -9.81 4.27
CA ARG A 24 11.13 -10.04 2.84
C ARG A 24 11.63 -8.86 2.01
N THR A 25 12.26 -9.19 0.88
CA THR A 25 12.60 -8.23 -0.18
C THR A 25 11.44 -8.11 -1.17
N LEU A 26 11.38 -7.02 -1.93
CA LEU A 26 10.37 -6.84 -2.99
C LEU A 26 10.32 -8.03 -3.97
N ALA A 27 11.48 -8.56 -4.37
CA ALA A 27 11.55 -9.70 -5.27
C ALA A 27 10.95 -10.96 -4.62
N SER A 28 11.26 -11.22 -3.34
CA SER A 28 10.66 -12.36 -2.63
C SER A 28 9.16 -12.19 -2.43
N VAL A 29 8.67 -10.98 -2.17
CA VAL A 29 7.23 -10.74 -2.06
C VAL A 29 6.52 -10.96 -3.39
N ALA A 30 7.07 -10.44 -4.48
CA ALA A 30 6.54 -10.68 -5.82
C ALA A 30 6.46 -12.18 -6.12
N GLN A 31 7.49 -12.95 -5.77
CA GLN A 31 7.47 -14.40 -5.92
C GLN A 31 6.41 -15.08 -5.03
N ASP A 32 6.37 -14.73 -3.74
CA ASP A 32 5.46 -15.31 -2.74
C ASP A 32 3.98 -15.13 -3.15
N ILE A 33 3.62 -13.96 -3.70
CA ILE A 33 2.26 -13.65 -4.14
C ILE A 33 2.01 -13.88 -5.64
N GLN A 34 2.99 -14.45 -6.35
CA GLN A 34 2.94 -14.73 -7.80
C GLN A 34 2.68 -13.48 -8.67
N TRP A 35 3.25 -12.34 -8.30
CA TRP A 35 3.18 -11.10 -9.06
C TRP A 35 4.39 -10.93 -9.98
N SER A 36 4.17 -10.27 -11.12
CA SER A 36 5.25 -9.78 -11.98
C SER A 36 6.22 -8.88 -11.20
N SER A 37 7.51 -9.20 -11.28
CA SER A 37 8.56 -8.39 -10.63
C SER A 37 8.65 -6.97 -11.20
N ASP A 38 8.32 -6.79 -12.48
CA ASP A 38 8.34 -5.47 -13.12
C ASP A 38 7.16 -4.61 -12.69
N ASP A 39 5.97 -5.21 -12.52
CA ASP A 39 4.82 -4.52 -11.94
C ASP A 39 5.07 -4.16 -10.47
N MET A 40 5.68 -5.08 -9.70
CA MET A 40 6.03 -4.81 -8.31
C MET A 40 6.99 -3.61 -8.20
N LYS A 41 7.99 -3.51 -9.09
CA LYS A 41 8.89 -2.35 -9.13
C LYS A 41 8.15 -1.07 -9.53
N ARG A 42 7.29 -1.13 -10.55
CA ARG A 42 6.49 0.02 -11.02
C ARG A 42 5.62 0.56 -9.89
N ILE A 43 4.92 -0.32 -9.17
CA ILE A 43 4.07 0.04 -8.03
C ILE A 43 4.88 0.76 -6.96
N PHE A 44 6.01 0.18 -6.55
CA PHE A 44 6.87 0.76 -5.51
C PHE A 44 7.69 1.98 -5.95
N GLN A 45 7.64 2.36 -7.23
CA GLN A 45 8.10 3.65 -7.76
C GLN A 45 7.01 4.73 -7.74
N GLY A 46 5.82 4.43 -7.18
CA GLY A 46 4.68 5.36 -7.13
C GLY A 46 3.88 5.44 -8.43
N LYS A 47 4.21 4.64 -9.45
CA LYS A 47 3.48 4.57 -10.73
C LYS A 47 2.32 3.59 -10.62
N THR A 48 1.39 3.88 -9.72
CA THR A 48 0.27 3.01 -9.33
C THR A 48 -0.95 3.86 -9.02
N ASP A 49 -2.11 3.24 -8.99
CA ASP A 49 -3.33 3.81 -8.44
C ASP A 49 -3.78 3.09 -7.16
N ILE A 50 -4.91 3.53 -6.60
CA ILE A 50 -5.49 2.98 -5.37
C ILE A 50 -5.98 1.55 -5.59
N GLU A 51 -6.53 1.22 -6.76
CA GLU A 51 -7.06 -0.11 -7.06
C GLU A 51 -5.92 -1.15 -7.08
N GLU A 52 -4.79 -0.81 -7.69
CA GLU A 52 -3.59 -1.65 -7.70
C GLU A 52 -3.02 -1.87 -6.30
N LEU A 53 -3.03 -0.83 -5.44
CA LEU A 53 -2.60 -0.96 -4.04
C LEU A 53 -3.54 -1.87 -3.23
N GLN A 54 -4.84 -1.79 -3.47
CA GLN A 54 -5.82 -2.68 -2.84
C GLN A 54 -5.64 -4.13 -3.32
N ALA A 55 -5.45 -4.34 -4.61
CA ALA A 55 -5.17 -5.67 -5.18
C ALA A 55 -3.89 -6.27 -4.56
N LEU A 56 -2.84 -5.45 -4.40
CA LEU A 56 -1.62 -5.86 -3.70
C LEU A 56 -1.89 -6.25 -2.25
N ALA A 57 -2.64 -5.43 -1.49
CA ALA A 57 -3.01 -5.76 -0.12
C ALA A 57 -3.76 -7.11 -0.04
N VAL A 58 -4.72 -7.35 -0.93
CA VAL A 58 -5.47 -8.62 -1.00
C VAL A 58 -4.56 -9.80 -1.30
N ALA A 59 -3.60 -9.65 -2.22
CA ALA A 59 -2.64 -10.72 -2.51
C ALA A 59 -1.75 -11.00 -1.30
N MET A 60 -1.23 -9.97 -0.64
CA MET A 60 -0.38 -10.10 0.55
C MET A 60 -1.13 -10.73 1.73
N SER A 61 -2.40 -10.39 1.97
CA SER A 61 -3.19 -10.94 3.08
C SER A 61 -3.46 -12.44 2.95
N ARG A 62 -3.35 -13.00 1.74
CA ARG A 62 -3.55 -14.44 1.49
C ARG A 62 -2.30 -15.27 1.80
N VAL A 63 -1.13 -14.63 1.82
CA VAL A 63 0.17 -15.32 1.94
C VAL A 63 0.84 -15.04 3.28
N TYR A 64 0.71 -13.82 3.80
CA TYR A 64 1.34 -13.41 5.05
C TYR A 64 0.38 -13.44 6.23
N PRO A 65 0.89 -13.63 7.48
CA PRO A 65 0.07 -13.68 8.68
C PRO A 65 -0.40 -12.27 9.10
N THR A 66 -1.29 -11.68 8.31
CA THR A 66 -1.86 -10.35 8.51
C THR A 66 -3.31 -10.31 8.02
N THR A 67 -4.02 -9.21 8.27
CA THR A 67 -5.37 -8.95 7.77
C THR A 67 -5.36 -7.78 6.80
N LEU A 68 -6.41 -7.67 5.98
CA LEU A 68 -6.58 -6.54 5.06
C LEU A 68 -6.61 -5.19 5.79
N GLU A 69 -7.30 -5.11 6.92
CA GLU A 69 -7.34 -3.90 7.76
C GLU A 69 -5.96 -3.48 8.25
N LYS A 70 -5.06 -4.43 8.55
CA LYS A 70 -3.69 -4.12 8.96
C LYS A 70 -2.81 -3.67 7.79
N LEU A 71 -3.20 -4.03 6.56
CA LEU A 71 -2.46 -3.70 5.36
C LEU A 71 -2.84 -2.34 4.79
N LEU A 72 -4.09 -1.90 4.95
CA LEU A 72 -4.58 -0.63 4.40
C LEU A 72 -4.55 0.46 5.48
N LEU A 73 -3.91 1.57 5.18
CA LEU A 73 -3.99 2.75 6.03
C LEU A 73 -5.38 3.38 5.90
N PRO A 74 -5.92 3.94 6.99
CA PRO A 74 -7.14 4.72 6.92
C PRO A 74 -6.94 5.92 6.01
N SER A 75 -7.99 6.28 5.28
CA SER A 75 -7.99 7.51 4.50
C SER A 75 -7.87 8.71 5.45
N ASP A 76 -6.90 9.59 5.19
CA ASP A 76 -6.79 10.85 5.91
C ASP A 76 -7.82 11.84 5.35
N ASP A 77 -8.92 12.00 6.09
CA ASP A 77 -10.04 12.90 5.81
C ASP A 77 -9.83 14.32 6.36
N THR A 78 -8.75 14.55 7.11
CA THR A 78 -8.51 15.77 7.89
C THR A 78 -7.09 16.33 7.66
N ARG A 79 -6.62 16.27 6.41
CA ARG A 79 -5.22 16.63 6.03
C ARG A 79 -4.77 18.06 6.36
N ASN A 80 -5.70 19.00 6.47
CA ASN A 80 -5.39 20.39 6.89
C ASN A 80 -5.37 20.57 8.41
N GLY A 81 -5.51 19.47 9.18
CA GLY A 81 -5.71 19.49 10.62
C GLY A 81 -7.11 19.97 11.04
N LEU A 82 -7.99 20.27 10.08
CA LEU A 82 -9.36 20.73 10.31
C LEU A 82 -10.30 20.17 9.23
N LEU A 83 -11.35 19.48 9.68
CA LEU A 83 -12.48 19.03 8.85
C LEU A 83 -13.70 19.89 9.23
N ILE A 84 -14.26 20.60 8.26
CA ILE A 84 -15.44 21.46 8.47
C ILE A 84 -16.66 20.77 7.86
N ILE A 85 -17.56 20.31 8.71
CA ILE A 85 -18.87 19.78 8.31
C ILE A 85 -19.91 20.89 8.49
N ARG A 86 -20.62 21.27 7.43
CA ARG A 86 -21.73 22.23 7.51
C ARG A 86 -23.04 21.48 7.72
N ALA A 87 -23.87 21.96 8.65
CA ALA A 87 -25.19 21.43 8.98
C ALA A 87 -26.25 21.82 7.95
#